data_AF-A0A848J6T7-F1
#
_entry.id   AF-A0A848J6T7-F1
#
_cell.length_a   1.000
_cell.length_b   1.000
_cell.length_c   1.000
_cell.angle_alpha   90.00
_cell.angle_beta   90.00
_cell.angle_gamma   90.00
#
_symmetry.space_group_name_H-M   'P 1'
#
loop_
_entity.id
_entity.type
_entity.pdbx_description
1 polymer ?
#
loop_
_entity_poly.entity_id
_entity_poly.type
_entity_poly.pdbx_seq_one_letter_code
_entity_poly.pdbx_strand_id
1 'polypeptide(L)'
;MANIQTEHSTTIQPRSKETVNKILKVTLILAVITLIEVGASYVLGRSWVLYSFFIGLTLVKAFYIVSEFMHLKYEVKSLIWAIMLPLLFVIWLLVALRTESAEIFNVKFSDETKTEVPVETQE
;
A
#
# COMPACT_ATOMS: atom_id res chain seq x y z
N MET A 1 39.29 -35.95 -23.97
CA MET A 1 38.70 -35.74 -22.62
C MET A 1 38.99 -34.31 -22.22
N ALA A 2 38.03 -33.39 -22.41
CA ALA A 2 38.21 -31.97 -22.08
C ALA A 2 37.55 -31.68 -20.73
N ASN A 3 38.39 -31.35 -19.74
CA ASN A 3 37.99 -30.95 -18.40
C ASN A 3 37.57 -29.48 -18.43
N ILE A 4 36.27 -29.20 -18.47
CA ILE A 4 35.73 -27.86 -18.25
C ILE A 4 35.30 -27.78 -16.78
N GLN A 5 36.23 -27.39 -15.90
CA GLN A 5 35.88 -26.87 -14.58
C GLN A 5 35.51 -25.41 -14.74
N THR A 6 34.22 -25.14 -14.95
CA THR A 6 33.64 -23.80 -14.81
C THR A 6 33.38 -23.57 -13.32
N GLU A 7 34.44 -23.26 -12.57
CA GLU A 7 34.35 -22.76 -11.20
C GLU A 7 33.67 -21.39 -11.24
N HIS A 8 32.35 -21.37 -11.12
CA HIS A 8 31.56 -20.15 -11.00
C HIS A 8 31.82 -19.56 -9.60
N SER A 9 32.97 -18.90 -9.43
CA SER A 9 33.33 -18.19 -8.20
C SER A 9 32.30 -17.09 -7.96
N THR A 10 31.31 -17.39 -7.13
CA THR A 10 30.42 -16.40 -6.52
C THR A 10 31.21 -15.72 -5.42
N THR A 11 32.16 -14.86 -5.81
CA THR A 11 32.78 -13.91 -4.88
C THR A 11 31.67 -13.00 -4.38
N ILE A 12 31.17 -13.30 -3.18
CA ILE A 12 30.19 -12.47 -2.45
C ILE A 12 30.91 -11.15 -2.13
N GLN A 13 30.73 -10.14 -2.98
CA GLN A 13 31.14 -8.77 -2.70
C GLN A 13 30.60 -8.40 -1.32
N PRO A 14 31.45 -8.03 -0.34
CA PRO A 14 30.97 -7.67 0.99
C PRO A 14 30.06 -6.45 0.83
N ARG A 15 28.77 -6.62 1.14
CA ARG A 15 27.77 -5.54 1.13
C ARG A 15 28.33 -4.33 1.87
N SER A 16 28.42 -3.19 1.19
CA SER A 16 29.02 -1.99 1.79
C SER A 16 28.21 -1.59 3.03
N LYS A 17 28.94 -1.31 4.11
CA LYS A 17 28.39 -0.91 5.41
C LYS A 17 27.61 0.41 5.29
N GLU A 18 28.01 1.26 4.34
CA GLU A 18 27.39 2.55 4.06
C GLU A 18 25.96 2.42 3.54
N THR A 19 25.69 1.50 2.62
CA THR A 19 24.33 1.28 2.08
C THR A 19 23.40 0.78 3.15
N VAL A 20 23.87 -0.13 4.02
CA VAL A 20 23.09 -0.65 5.16
C VAL A 20 22.77 0.46 6.15
N ASN A 21 23.73 1.32 6.47
CA ASN A 21 23.52 2.45 7.38
C ASN A 21 22.54 3.48 6.82
N LYS A 22 22.52 3.68 5.49
CA LYS A 22 21.60 4.61 4.83
C LYS A 22 20.15 4.09 4.89
N ILE A 23 19.97 2.81 4.57
CA ILE A 23 18.69 2.08 4.71
C ILE A 23 18.19 2.15 6.16
N LEU A 24 19.07 1.89 7.13
CA LEU A 24 18.71 1.96 8.56
C LEU A 24 18.28 3.37 8.99
N LYS A 25 18.96 4.42 8.53
CA LYS A 25 18.57 5.81 8.84
C LYS A 25 17.18 6.15 8.29
N VAL A 26 16.92 5.77 7.04
CA VAL A 26 15.63 5.98 6.36
C VAL A 26 14.51 5.22 7.08
N THR A 27 14.73 3.93 7.37
CA THR A 27 13.77 3.12 8.13
C THR A 27 13.50 3.72 9.51
N LEU A 28 14.54 4.19 10.22
CA LEU A 28 14.40 4.79 11.54
C LEU A 28 13.55 6.07 11.48
N ILE A 29 13.82 6.96 10.52
CA ILE A 29 13.09 8.22 10.37
C ILE A 29 11.62 7.96 10.08
N LEU A 30 11.34 6.99 9.20
CA LEU A 30 9.97 6.59 8.87
C LEU A 30 9.27 5.94 10.05
N ALA A 31 9.98 5.12 10.82
CA ALA A 31 9.45 4.46 12.02
C ALA A 31 9.05 5.52 13.06
N VAL A 32 9.91 6.51 13.32
CA VAL A 32 9.63 7.60 14.26
C VAL A 32 8.40 8.41 13.82
N ILE A 33 8.33 8.81 12.55
CA ILE A 33 7.16 9.52 12.01
C ILE A 33 5.87 8.70 12.21
N THR A 34 5.92 7.40 11.92
CA THR A 34 4.77 6.50 12.08
C THR A 34 4.35 6.37 13.54
N LEU A 35 5.32 6.32 14.46
CA LEU A 35 5.06 6.20 15.89
C LEU A 35 4.41 7.46 16.46
N ILE A 36 4.84 8.64 15.99
CA ILE A 36 4.22 9.93 16.30
C ILE A 36 2.79 9.98 15.74
N GLU A 37 2.57 9.54 14.51
CA GLU A 37 1.26 9.53 13.87
C GLU A 37 0.24 8.67 14.63
N VAL A 38 0.66 7.45 15.00
CA VAL A 38 -0.16 6.54 15.82
C VAL A 38 -0.40 7.12 17.22
N GLY A 39 0.65 7.66 17.87
CA GLY A 39 0.52 8.32 19.16
C GLY A 39 -0.45 9.50 19.13
N ALA A 40 -0.37 10.34 18.09
CA ALA A 40 -1.27 11.46 17.88
C ALA A 40 -2.72 11.00 17.67
N SER A 41 -2.95 9.84 17.04
CA SER A 41 -4.27 9.22 16.90
C SER A 41 -4.91 8.85 18.24
N TYR A 42 -4.11 8.50 19.25
CA TYR A 42 -4.62 8.17 20.59
C TYR A 42 -4.97 9.43 21.41
N VAL A 43 -4.30 10.55 21.15
CA VAL A 43 -4.49 11.81 21.91
C VAL A 43 -5.57 12.70 21.29
N LEU A 44 -5.56 12.82 19.96
CA LEU A 44 -6.52 13.62 19.21
C LEU A 44 -7.70 12.71 18.85
N GLY A 45 -8.88 12.99 19.42
CA GLY A 45 -10.09 12.21 19.18
C GLY A 45 -10.47 12.14 17.68
N ARG A 46 -11.17 11.07 17.29
CA ARG A 46 -11.48 10.72 15.90
C ARG A 46 -12.16 11.88 15.15
N SER A 47 -11.38 12.60 14.35
CA SER A 47 -11.83 13.72 13.52
C SER A 47 -11.51 13.46 12.06
N TRP A 48 -12.34 13.97 11.16
CA TRP A 48 -12.10 13.94 9.71
C TRP A 48 -10.72 14.48 9.32
N VAL A 49 -10.23 15.45 10.09
CA VAL A 49 -8.89 16.04 9.94
C VAL A 49 -7.77 15.01 10.15
N LEU A 50 -7.92 14.13 11.16
CA LEU A 50 -6.93 13.08 11.43
C LEU A 50 -6.91 12.03 10.33
N TYR A 51 -8.06 11.68 9.75
CA TYR A 51 -8.12 10.75 8.64
C TYR A 51 -7.39 11.28 7.41
N SER A 52 -7.60 12.55 7.07
CA SER A 52 -6.89 13.20 5.96
C SER A 52 -5.39 13.31 6.24
N PHE A 53 -5.00 13.61 7.48
CA PHE A 53 -3.60 13.64 7.89
C PHE A 53 -2.94 12.26 7.77
N PHE A 54 -3.61 11.21 8.25
CA PHE A 54 -3.14 9.82 8.14
C PHE A 54 -2.93 9.41 6.69
N ILE A 55 -3.92 9.68 5.82
CA ILE A 55 -3.83 9.33 4.40
C ILE A 55 -2.69 10.10 3.71
N GLY A 56 -2.50 11.38 4.06
CA GLY A 56 -1.43 12.19 3.51
C GLY A 56 -0.05 11.69 3.92
N LEU A 57 0.16 11.42 5.21
CA LEU A 57 1.43 10.91 5.71
C LEU A 57 1.76 9.52 5.20
N THR A 58 0.78 8.63 5.07
CA THR A 58 1.01 7.31 4.48
C THR A 58 1.44 7.40 3.02
N LEU A 59 0.88 8.32 2.23
CA LEU A 59 1.33 8.56 0.85
C LEU A 59 2.76 9.11 0.79
N VAL A 60 3.09 10.11 1.62
CA VAL A 60 4.45 10.68 1.70
C VAL A 60 5.45 9.61 2.11
N LYS A 61 5.10 8.78 3.11
CA LYS A 61 5.91 7.65 3.55
C LYS A 61 6.14 6.66 2.42
N ALA A 62 5.09 6.25 1.72
CA ALA A 62 5.20 5.32 0.59
C ALA A 62 6.12 5.88 -0.50
N PHE A 63 6.00 7.17 -0.83
CA PHE A 63 6.87 7.82 -1.80
C PHE A 63 8.34 7.86 -1.34
N TYR A 64 8.60 8.19 -0.06
CA TYR A 64 9.96 8.18 0.50
C TYR A 64 10.56 6.77 0.50
N ILE A 65 9.77 5.73 0.77
CA ILE A 65 10.21 4.34 0.66
C ILE A 65 10.60 4.01 -0.78
N VAL A 66 9.74 4.30 -1.74
CA VAL A 66 9.99 3.98 -3.15
C VAL A 66 11.19 4.77 -3.68
N SER A 67 11.36 6.04 -3.30
CA SER A 67 12.50 6.85 -3.73
C SER A 67 13.83 6.36 -3.16
N GLU A 68 13.84 5.85 -1.91
CA GLU A 68 15.08 5.66 -1.16
C GLU A 68 15.48 4.18 -0.99
N PHE A 69 14.54 3.24 -0.91
CA PHE A 69 14.84 1.80 -0.92
C PHE A 69 14.91 1.23 -2.33
N MET A 70 14.23 1.87 -3.29
CA MET A 70 14.48 1.58 -4.67
C MET A 70 15.45 2.62 -5.19
N HIS A 71 16.70 2.21 -5.34
CA HIS A 71 17.82 2.99 -5.89
C HIS A 71 17.54 3.38 -7.36
N LEU A 72 16.52 4.23 -7.63
CA LEU A 72 15.91 4.40 -8.96
C LEU A 72 16.14 5.75 -9.58
N LYS A 73 16.66 6.71 -8.83
CA LYS A 73 16.65 8.09 -9.32
C LYS A 73 17.56 8.32 -10.53
N TYR A 74 18.53 7.43 -10.82
CA TYR A 74 19.50 7.66 -11.88
C TYR A 74 19.69 6.53 -12.92
N GLU A 75 19.35 5.26 -12.66
CA GLU A 75 19.70 4.17 -13.61
C GLU A 75 18.54 3.32 -14.18
N VAL A 76 17.38 3.24 -13.53
CA VAL A 76 16.39 2.18 -13.88
C VAL A 76 14.94 2.69 -13.90
N LYS A 77 14.61 3.50 -14.93
CA LYS A 77 13.22 3.90 -15.25
C LYS A 77 12.28 2.70 -15.43
N SER A 78 12.83 1.55 -15.86
CA SER A 78 12.12 0.28 -15.99
C SER A 78 11.53 -0.22 -14.65
N LEU A 79 12.21 0.03 -13.54
CA LEU A 79 11.78 -0.47 -12.24
C LEU A 79 10.66 0.41 -11.63
N ILE A 80 10.62 1.71 -11.97
CA ILE A 80 9.46 2.57 -11.67
C ILE A 80 8.19 2.06 -12.36
N TRP A 81 8.30 1.66 -13.63
CA TRP A 81 7.17 1.08 -14.37
C TRP A 81 6.69 -0.24 -13.75
N ALA A 82 7.61 -1.06 -13.22
CA ALA A 82 7.27 -2.29 -12.53
C ALA A 82 6.48 -2.08 -11.23
N ILE A 83 6.57 -0.92 -10.58
CA ILE A 83 5.82 -0.55 -9.37
C ILE A 83 4.53 0.19 -9.72
N MET A 84 4.57 1.07 -10.72
CA MET A 84 3.42 1.87 -11.15
C MET A 84 2.30 1.02 -11.74
N LEU A 85 2.63 -0.01 -12.52
CA LEU A 85 1.64 -0.90 -13.13
C LEU A 85 0.80 -1.67 -12.09
N PRO A 86 1.38 -2.37 -11.09
CA PRO A 86 0.58 -3.02 -10.05
C PRO A 86 -0.15 -2.02 -9.15
N LEU A 87 0.41 -0.82 -8.89
CA LEU A 87 -0.31 0.23 -8.15
C LEU A 87 -1.58 0.69 -8.87
N LEU A 88 -1.50 0.93 -10.18
CA LEU A 88 -2.65 1.33 -10.98
C LEU A 88 -3.72 0.22 -10.99
N PHE A 89 -3.29 -1.04 -11.09
CA PHE A 89 -4.19 -2.18 -11.02
C PHE A 89 -4.93 -2.28 -9.67
N VAL A 90 -4.24 -2.00 -8.55
CA VAL A 90 -4.87 -1.99 -7.21
C VAL A 90 -5.89 -0.85 -7.09
N ILE A 91 -5.58 0.35 -7.58
CA ILE A 91 -6.52 1.48 -7.54
C ILE A 91 -7.76 1.17 -8.37
N TRP A 92 -7.58 0.61 -9.57
CA TRP A 92 -8.68 0.14 -10.41
C TRP A 92 -9.55 -0.88 -9.68
N LEU A 93 -8.92 -1.89 -9.05
CA LEU A 93 -9.62 -2.94 -8.31
C LEU A 93 -10.40 -2.37 -7.13
N LEU A 94 -9.84 -1.44 -6.35
CA LEU A 94 -10.56 -0.79 -5.24
C LEU A 94 -11.81 -0.06 -5.71
N VAL A 95 -11.76 0.62 -6.86
CA VAL A 95 -12.94 1.28 -7.43
C VAL A 95 -13.98 0.24 -7.88
N ALA A 96 -13.55 -0.80 -8.60
CA ALA A 96 -14.45 -1.86 -9.04
C ALA A 96 -15.15 -2.56 -7.87
N LEU A 97 -14.39 -2.99 -6.85
CA LEU A 97 -14.95 -3.62 -5.66
C LEU A 97 -15.89 -2.69 -4.90
N ARG A 98 -15.58 -1.40 -4.81
CA ARG A 98 -16.47 -0.43 -4.16
C ARG A 98 -17.81 -0.36 -4.89
N THR A 99 -17.81 -0.26 -6.21
CA THR A 99 -19.06 -0.17 -6.99
C THR A 99 -19.87 -1.46 -6.88
N GLU A 100 -19.24 -2.62 -7.11
CA GLU A 100 -19.89 -3.94 -6.99
C GLU A 100 -20.43 -4.16 -5.57
N SER A 101 -19.68 -3.77 -4.54
CA SER A 101 -20.12 -3.90 -3.14
C SER A 101 -21.38 -3.07 -2.84
N ALA A 102 -21.49 -1.87 -3.42
CA ALA A 102 -22.65 -1.01 -3.24
C ALA A 102 -23.89 -1.57 -3.95
N GLU A 103 -23.70 -2.16 -5.12
CA GLU A 103 -24.79 -2.81 -5.85
C GLU A 103 -25.31 -4.03 -5.10
N ILE A 104 -24.43 -4.97 -4.73
CA ILE A 104 -24.81 -6.18 -3.98
C ILE A 104 -25.52 -5.83 -2.67
N PHE A 105 -25.05 -4.82 -1.95
CA PHE A 105 -25.69 -4.33 -0.73
C PHE A 105 -27.11 -3.83 -1.02
N ASN A 106 -27.30 -2.99 -2.04
CA ASN A 106 -28.62 -2.49 -2.40
C ASN A 106 -29.59 -3.59 -2.83
N VAL A 107 -29.14 -4.61 -3.58
CA VAL A 107 -30.03 -5.70 -4.00
C VAL A 107 -30.41 -6.58 -2.81
N LYS A 108 -29.47 -6.90 -1.91
CA LYS A 108 -29.70 -7.77 -0.74
C LYS A 108 -30.66 -7.14 0.27
N PHE A 109 -30.45 -5.87 0.61
CA PHE A 109 -31.28 -5.17 1.59
C PHE A 109 -32.63 -4.74 1.03
N SER A 110 -32.76 -4.55 -0.29
CA SER A 110 -34.05 -4.23 -0.90
C SER A 110 -34.99 -5.43 -1.02
N ASP A 111 -34.48 -6.67 -0.97
CA ASP A 111 -35.26 -7.91 -1.10
C ASP A 111 -35.89 -8.36 0.24
N GLU A 112 -35.18 -8.13 1.36
CA GLU A 112 -35.68 -8.39 2.72
C GLU A 112 -36.89 -7.50 3.09
N THR A 113 -36.94 -6.25 2.60
CA THR A 113 -38.12 -5.38 2.75
C THR A 113 -39.31 -5.73 1.85
N LYS A 114 -39.17 -6.66 0.88
CA LYS A 114 -40.25 -7.05 -0.04
C LYS A 114 -40.94 -8.37 0.33
N THR A 115 -40.39 -9.13 1.28
CA THR A 115 -40.95 -10.41 1.71
C THR A 115 -41.78 -10.34 2.99
N GLU A 116 -41.74 -9.22 3.72
CA GLU A 116 -42.66 -8.89 4.81
C GLU A 116 -43.37 -7.56 4.51
N VAL A 117 -44.49 -7.60 3.80
CA VAL A 117 -45.78 -6.96 4.16
C VAL A 117 -46.75 -7.22 2.98
N PRO A 118 -47.70 -8.16 3.12
CA PRO A 118 -48.89 -8.15 2.30
C PRO A 118 -49.74 -6.95 2.73
N VAL A 119 -49.87 -5.95 1.85
CA VAL A 119 -50.93 -4.95 2.00
C VAL A 119 -52.20 -5.58 1.44
N GLU A 120 -52.87 -6.39 2.26
CA GLU A 120 -54.28 -6.69 2.08
C GLU A 120 -55.11 -5.85 3.06
N THR A 121 -56.05 -5.12 2.44
CA THR A 121 -57.27 -4.50 2.98
C THR A 121 -57.17 -3.39 4.04
N GLN A 122 -57.64 -2.19 3.69
CA GLN A 122 -59.05 -1.76 3.81
C GLN A 122 -59.10 -0.23 3.59
N GLU A 123 -59.73 0.24 2.51
CA GLU A 123 -60.90 1.14 2.45
C GLU A 123 -61.30 1.34 0.97
#